data_AF-A0A1M2VJM8-F1
#
_entry.id   AF-A0A1M2VJM8-F1
#
_cell.length_a   1.000
_cell.length_b   1.000
_cell.length_c   1.000
_cell.angle_alpha   90.00
_cell.angle_beta   90.00
_cell.angle_gamma   90.00
#
_symmetry.space_group_name_H-M   'P 1'
#
loop_
_entity.id
_entity.type
_entity.pdbx_description
1 polymer ?
#
loop_
_entity_poly.entity_id
_entity_poly.type
_entity_poly.pdbx_seq_one_letter_code
_entity_poly.pdbx_strand_id
1 'polypeptide(L)'
;MDAPSALDPRDLVAADLAQKLLAELSDPRYLARAQESLLGVVREISRTVHQLMNCMRPINRLPAEVLGRVRELYIEPDNPETEQPDASALLQLSLPALERCIINGCSVSPSTPIRLFPDSAALRVLQIARGGIHFAPSTNFPALTVLHLTKIAHVRLLDLLTFLSGTPCLQDLHLDLLSPMTLDATEWRTGRVQLRALERLVIHEETTETSGDEPSNTLAECRHGLLSSISVPRACALAVDGVMGVALISDLLYSLWPSPGRCATHVHLLVKHIPPRERSHRQRRQFVVHLSGEDGLDTSFGVVEHNDADADPSGDTARSHLASALSVGPVFRTTQKLLIATKLKWLRKDLRWIIAALPGIDSVIVHGKVEDHSSLLAFIKALEVASDATVPVPSLSTLVLNGGTCSIADPPDACGTRGEGAIFEMQRSRAAVGHPLQRLVFALGDISYEYDADGVLARVDAWSTVLQEFEEKWALEIEQTQGGEPAFDGKESTTCSGRSVPRTKLYSLELMLAVQASNRRAEK
;
A
#
# COMPACT_ATOMS: atom_id res chain seq x y z
N MET A 1 14.33 25.07 80.95
CA MET A 1 15.32 25.19 79.88
C MET A 1 15.80 23.79 79.60
N ASP A 2 15.06 23.07 78.75
CA ASP A 2 15.43 21.71 78.35
C ASP A 2 16.26 21.83 77.08
N ALA A 3 17.48 21.28 77.13
CA ALA A 3 18.40 21.30 76.03
C ALA A 3 17.83 20.49 74.84
N PRO A 4 18.00 20.96 73.59
CA PRO A 4 17.52 20.22 72.43
C PRO A 4 18.26 18.88 72.37
N SER A 5 17.49 17.79 72.34
CA SER A 5 18.01 16.43 72.16
C SER A 5 18.87 16.39 70.91
N ALA A 6 20.12 15.96 71.06
CA ALA A 6 21.03 15.76 69.94
C ALA A 6 20.37 14.84 68.90
N LEU A 7 20.15 15.36 67.70
CA LEU A 7 19.63 14.60 66.57
C LEU A 7 20.53 13.40 66.31
N ASP A 8 19.92 12.22 66.19
CA ASP A 8 20.63 10.99 65.90
C ASP A 8 21.37 11.16 64.56
N PRO A 9 22.68 10.91 64.50
CA PRO A 9 23.45 11.01 63.26
C PRO A 9 22.88 10.13 62.12
N ARG A 10 22.11 9.09 62.44
CA ARG A 10 21.42 8.27 61.44
C ARG A 10 20.27 8.99 60.76
N ASP A 11 19.56 9.87 61.49
CA ASP A 11 18.46 10.65 60.94
C ASP A 11 18.97 11.77 60.02
N LEU A 12 20.16 12.31 60.32
CA LEU A 12 20.85 13.28 59.45
C LEU A 12 21.34 12.63 58.15
N VAL A 13 21.86 11.39 58.23
CA VAL A 13 22.28 10.64 57.03
C VAL A 13 21.07 10.20 56.19
N ALA A 14 19.97 9.79 56.83
CA ALA A 14 18.74 9.43 56.14
C ALA A 14 18.10 10.66 55.45
N ALA A 15 18.12 11.82 56.09
CA ALA A 15 17.63 13.07 55.51
C ALA A 15 18.48 13.52 54.31
N ASP A 16 19.81 13.45 54.41
CA ASP A 16 20.72 13.77 53.29
C ASP A 16 20.57 12.80 52.11
N LEU A 17 20.38 11.50 52.38
CA LEU A 17 20.15 10.51 51.33
C LEU A 17 18.79 10.69 50.64
N ALA A 18 17.74 10.99 51.41
CA ALA A 18 16.41 11.27 50.89
C ALA A 18 16.40 12.56 50.04
N GLN A 19 17.16 13.58 50.45
CA GLN A 19 17.26 14.84 49.72
C GLN A 19 18.07 14.70 48.42
N LYS A 20 19.11 13.85 48.41
CA LYS A 20 19.85 13.48 47.19
C LYS A 20 19.01 12.64 46.22
N LEU A 21 18.23 11.68 46.72
CA LEU A 21 17.30 10.89 45.90
C LEU A 21 16.18 11.75 45.31
N LEU A 22 15.61 12.67 46.10
CA LEU A 22 14.62 13.62 45.60
C LEU A 22 15.22 14.55 44.54
N ALA A 23 16.46 15.02 44.70
CA ALA A 23 17.13 15.86 43.70
C ALA A 23 17.43 15.10 42.40
N GLU A 24 17.83 13.83 42.45
CA GLU A 24 18.03 12.99 41.24
C GLU A 24 16.71 12.65 40.55
N LEU A 25 15.65 12.33 41.30
CA LEU A 25 14.32 12.02 40.75
C LEU A 25 13.59 13.25 40.20
N SER A 26 14.04 14.45 40.53
CA SER A 26 13.50 15.73 40.03
C SER A 26 14.05 16.12 38.66
N ASP A 27 15.09 15.43 38.14
CA ASP A 27 15.63 15.69 36.80
C ASP A 27 14.69 15.11 35.72
N PRO A 28 14.08 15.94 34.86
CA PRO A 28 13.19 15.49 33.78
C PRO A 28 13.85 14.48 32.82
N ARG A 29 15.20 14.50 32.72
CA ARG A 29 15.96 13.57 31.89
C ARG A 29 16.09 12.19 32.54
N TYR A 30 16.02 12.10 33.86
CA TYR A 30 16.03 10.83 34.59
C TYR A 30 14.67 10.14 34.50
N LEU A 31 13.57 10.89 34.55
CA LEU A 31 12.21 10.36 34.34
C LEU A 31 12.02 9.74 32.95
N ALA A 32 12.51 10.37 31.88
CA ALA A 32 12.43 9.81 30.53
C ALA A 32 13.23 8.50 30.38
N ARG A 33 14.46 8.46 30.93
CA ARG A 33 15.30 7.24 30.91
C ARG A 33 14.77 6.15 31.83
N ALA A 34 14.24 6.51 33.00
CA ALA A 34 13.62 5.58 33.93
C ALA A 34 12.33 5.01 33.34
N GLN A 35 11.57 5.77 32.55
CA GLN A 35 10.38 5.29 31.86
C GLN A 35 10.72 4.34 30.70
N GLU A 36 11.77 4.63 29.92
CA GLU A 36 12.32 3.67 28.93
C GLU A 36 12.89 2.41 29.59
N SER A 37 13.59 2.57 30.72
CA SER A 37 14.14 1.45 31.49
C SER A 37 13.05 0.62 32.17
N LEU A 38 11.98 1.24 32.68
CA LEU A 38 10.79 0.55 33.20
C LEU A 38 10.02 -0.16 32.09
N LEU A 39 9.87 0.45 30.90
CA LEU A 39 9.29 -0.24 29.74
C LEU A 39 10.17 -1.42 29.29
N GLY A 40 11.49 -1.26 29.35
CA GLY A 40 12.46 -2.33 29.14
C GLY A 40 12.27 -3.45 30.15
N VAL A 41 12.28 -3.14 31.45
CA VAL A 41 12.11 -4.10 32.55
C VAL A 41 10.73 -4.74 32.56
N VAL A 42 9.65 -4.02 32.22
CA VAL A 42 8.29 -4.60 32.09
C VAL A 42 8.23 -5.55 30.91
N ARG A 43 8.86 -5.22 29.78
CA ARG A 43 9.00 -6.15 28.64
C ARG A 43 9.88 -7.34 28.97
N GLU A 44 10.97 -7.12 29.71
CA GLU A 44 11.86 -8.17 30.21
C GLU A 44 11.09 -9.10 31.15
N ILE A 45 10.36 -8.58 32.13
CA ILE A 45 9.52 -9.35 33.05
C ILE A 45 8.43 -10.09 32.29
N SER A 46 7.72 -9.46 31.34
CA SER A 46 6.75 -10.16 30.51
C SER A 46 7.39 -11.28 29.69
N ARG A 47 8.58 -11.05 29.14
CA ARG A 47 9.35 -12.07 28.40
C ARG A 47 9.87 -13.17 29.32
N THR A 48 10.35 -12.84 30.51
CA THR A 48 10.87 -13.78 31.51
C THR A 48 9.74 -14.57 32.15
N VAL A 49 8.56 -13.98 32.38
CA VAL A 49 7.34 -14.67 32.81
C VAL A 49 6.82 -15.55 31.68
N HIS A 50 6.86 -15.09 30.43
CA HIS A 50 6.51 -15.90 29.26
C HIS A 50 7.47 -17.09 29.08
N GLN A 51 8.78 -16.87 29.24
CA GLN A 51 9.81 -17.91 29.25
C GLN A 51 9.66 -18.84 30.45
N LEU A 52 9.40 -18.33 31.66
CA LEU A 52 9.11 -19.15 32.84
C LEU A 52 7.85 -19.99 32.65
N MET A 53 6.80 -19.43 32.05
CA MET A 53 5.59 -20.17 31.73
C MET A 53 5.87 -21.24 30.68
N ASN A 54 6.55 -20.91 29.59
CA ASN A 54 6.89 -21.87 28.54
C ASN A 54 7.90 -22.94 28.97
N CYS A 55 8.84 -22.61 29.86
CA CYS A 55 9.87 -23.52 30.36
C CYS A 55 9.47 -24.34 31.60
N MET A 56 8.52 -23.87 32.42
CA MET A 56 8.15 -24.55 33.68
C MET A 56 6.82 -25.32 33.60
N ARG A 57 5.84 -24.87 32.81
CA ARG A 57 4.58 -25.61 32.56
C ARG A 57 4.00 -25.22 31.20
N PRO A 58 3.96 -26.12 30.20
CA PRO A 58 3.39 -25.78 28.90
C PRO A 58 1.97 -25.22 29.08
N ILE A 59 1.62 -24.16 28.33
CA ILE A 59 0.38 -23.38 28.50
C ILE A 59 -0.86 -24.29 28.58
N ASN A 60 -0.85 -25.43 27.89
CA ASN A 60 -1.88 -26.46 27.95
C ASN A 60 -2.09 -27.13 29.33
N ARG A 61 -1.27 -26.80 30.34
CA ARG A 61 -1.38 -27.27 31.73
C ARG A 61 -1.76 -26.17 32.72
N LEU A 62 -2.06 -24.96 32.24
CA LEU A 62 -2.56 -23.89 33.10
C LEU A 62 -4.01 -24.21 33.54
N PRO A 63 -4.40 -23.84 34.78
CA PRO A 63 -5.80 -23.97 35.22
C PRO A 63 -6.75 -23.22 34.28
N ALA A 64 -7.97 -23.74 34.12
CA ALA A 64 -8.99 -23.15 33.25
C ALA A 64 -9.30 -21.69 33.62
N GLU A 65 -9.19 -21.33 34.91
CA GLU A 65 -9.39 -19.97 35.40
C GLU A 65 -8.33 -18.99 34.89
N VAL A 66 -7.11 -19.47 34.66
CA VAL A 66 -6.01 -18.68 34.09
C VAL A 66 -6.19 -18.56 32.59
N LEU A 67 -6.47 -19.68 31.91
CA LEU A 67 -6.74 -19.71 30.47
C LEU A 67 -7.92 -18.81 30.08
N GLY A 68 -8.98 -18.82 30.89
CA GLY A 68 -10.16 -17.96 30.70
C GLY A 68 -9.90 -16.46 30.89
N ARG A 69 -8.71 -16.05 31.32
CA ARG A 69 -8.30 -14.64 31.47
C ARG A 69 -7.29 -14.18 30.43
N VAL A 70 -6.76 -15.08 29.60
CA VAL A 70 -5.79 -14.74 28.56
C VAL A 70 -6.49 -13.92 27.48
N ARG A 71 -6.11 -12.65 27.34
CA ARG A 71 -6.63 -11.74 26.29
C ARG A 71 -5.73 -11.63 25.08
N GLU A 72 -4.43 -11.84 25.27
CA GLU A 72 -3.44 -11.74 24.20
C GLU A 72 -2.54 -12.97 24.22
N LEU A 73 -2.30 -13.55 23.05
CA LEU A 73 -1.41 -14.69 22.87
C LEU A 73 -0.43 -14.40 21.73
N TYR A 74 0.86 -14.54 22.02
CA TYR A 74 1.94 -14.39 21.06
C TYR A 74 2.71 -15.72 21.02
N ILE A 75 2.84 -16.30 19.83
CA ILE A 75 3.56 -17.55 19.59
C ILE A 75 4.63 -17.24 18.55
N GLU A 76 5.88 -17.19 19.00
CA GLU A 76 7.05 -16.93 18.15
C GLU A 76 8.14 -17.95 18.52
N PRO A 77 8.87 -18.53 17.56
CA PRO A 77 10.02 -19.37 17.85
C PRO A 77 11.17 -18.51 18.40
N ASP A 78 11.86 -19.00 19.41
CA ASP A 78 13.05 -18.33 19.96
C ASP A 78 14.17 -18.18 18.92
N ASN A 79 14.23 -19.08 17.94
CA ASN A 79 15.16 -19.00 16.81
C ASN A 79 14.45 -19.38 15.49
N PRO A 80 14.41 -18.49 14.48
CA PRO A 80 13.77 -18.77 13.19
C PRO A 80 14.48 -19.84 12.35
N GLU A 81 15.72 -20.21 12.69
CA GLU A 81 16.53 -21.19 11.96
C GLU A 81 16.45 -22.62 12.54
N THR A 82 15.94 -22.77 13.77
CA THR A 82 15.75 -24.09 14.39
C THR A 82 14.43 -24.74 13.98
N GLU A 83 14.29 -26.06 14.22
CA GLU A 83 13.05 -26.81 13.99
C GLU A 83 11.83 -26.03 14.51
N GLN A 84 10.89 -25.75 13.61
CA GLN A 84 9.72 -24.93 13.90
C GLN A 84 8.85 -25.64 14.95
N PRO A 85 8.60 -25.02 16.12
CA PRO A 85 7.81 -25.65 17.17
C PRO A 85 6.41 -25.97 16.66
N ASP A 86 5.92 -27.16 16.98
CA ASP A 86 4.55 -27.58 16.67
C ASP A 86 3.56 -26.81 17.55
N ALA A 87 2.84 -25.88 16.94
CA ALA A 87 1.85 -25.05 17.63
C ALA A 87 0.46 -25.72 17.73
N SER A 88 0.30 -26.94 17.22
CA SER A 88 -1.02 -27.62 17.11
C SER A 88 -1.75 -27.69 18.46
N ALA A 89 -1.05 -28.03 19.54
CA ALA A 89 -1.65 -28.12 20.87
C ALA A 89 -2.05 -26.76 21.45
N LEU A 90 -1.31 -25.69 21.13
CA LEU A 90 -1.61 -24.33 21.58
C LEU A 90 -2.82 -23.75 20.85
N LEU A 91 -2.94 -24.06 19.56
CA LEU A 91 -4.03 -23.63 18.71
C LEU A 91 -5.37 -24.26 19.08
N GLN A 92 -5.38 -25.39 19.78
CA GLN A 92 -6.59 -26.09 20.21
C GLN A 92 -7.07 -25.69 21.61
N LEU A 93 -6.40 -24.73 22.26
CA LEU A 93 -6.80 -24.25 23.57
C LEU A 93 -8.11 -23.46 23.51
N SER A 94 -8.99 -23.71 24.47
CA SER A 94 -10.19 -22.89 24.69
C SER A 94 -9.81 -21.64 25.48
N LEU A 95 -9.83 -20.49 24.81
CA LEU A 95 -9.42 -19.20 25.36
C LEU A 95 -10.57 -18.18 25.19
N PRO A 96 -11.65 -18.27 25.97
CA PRO A 96 -12.89 -17.51 25.72
C PRO A 96 -12.73 -15.99 25.80
N ALA A 97 -11.70 -15.50 26.51
CA ALA A 97 -11.39 -14.08 26.63
C ALA A 97 -10.33 -13.58 25.64
N LEU A 98 -9.86 -14.44 24.71
CA LEU A 98 -8.80 -14.08 23.77
C LEU A 98 -9.31 -13.03 22.78
N GLU A 99 -8.67 -11.86 22.77
CA GLU A 99 -8.96 -10.74 21.89
C GLU A 99 -7.92 -10.61 20.76
N ARG A 100 -6.66 -11.00 21.03
CA ARG A 100 -5.55 -10.86 20.07
C ARG A 100 -4.67 -12.10 20.05
N CYS A 101 -4.39 -12.60 18.85
CA CYS A 101 -3.48 -13.72 18.64
C CYS A 101 -2.50 -13.42 17.49
N ILE A 102 -1.20 -13.61 17.75
CA ILE A 102 -0.13 -13.49 16.76
C ILE A 102 0.68 -14.77 16.79
N ILE A 103 0.83 -15.40 15.62
CA ILE A 103 1.56 -16.64 15.43
C ILE A 103 2.56 -16.40 14.31
N ASN A 104 3.84 -16.59 14.60
CA ASN A 104 4.90 -16.37 13.62
C ASN A 104 5.84 -17.58 13.63
N GLY A 105 6.16 -18.13 12.46
CA GLY A 105 7.24 -19.13 12.33
C GLY A 105 6.96 -20.49 12.98
N CYS A 106 5.69 -20.84 13.22
CA CYS A 106 5.32 -22.15 13.77
C CYS A 106 4.93 -23.13 12.67
N SER A 107 5.27 -24.40 12.87
CA SER A 107 4.74 -25.47 12.03
C SER A 107 3.47 -26.03 12.68
N VAL A 108 2.58 -26.53 11.84
CA VAL A 108 1.43 -27.32 12.27
C VAL A 108 1.43 -28.57 11.41
N SER A 109 1.31 -29.72 12.06
CA SER A 109 1.40 -30.99 11.34
C SER A 109 0.25 -31.13 10.34
N PRO A 110 0.51 -31.52 9.08
CA PRO A 110 -0.44 -31.44 7.97
C PRO A 110 -1.61 -32.43 8.04
N SER A 111 -1.58 -33.37 8.99
CA SER A 111 -2.43 -34.56 8.98
C SER A 111 -3.86 -34.33 9.47
N THR A 112 -4.17 -33.22 10.14
CA THR A 112 -5.54 -32.95 10.62
C THR A 112 -5.93 -31.48 10.53
N PRO A 113 -7.14 -31.16 10.04
CA PRO A 113 -7.66 -29.80 10.06
C PRO A 113 -7.78 -29.33 11.52
N ILE A 114 -7.07 -28.24 11.85
CA ILE A 114 -7.05 -27.71 13.21
C ILE A 114 -8.19 -26.71 13.39
N ARG A 115 -8.98 -26.91 14.43
CA ARG A 115 -9.88 -25.88 14.97
C ARG A 115 -9.05 -24.85 15.70
N LEU A 116 -8.83 -23.70 15.08
CA LEU A 116 -8.14 -22.57 15.71
C LEU A 116 -9.02 -22.03 16.84
N PHE A 117 -8.49 -22.06 18.05
CA PHE A 117 -9.03 -21.49 19.29
C PHE A 117 -10.53 -21.73 19.48
N PRO A 118 -10.95 -22.98 19.82
CA PRO A 118 -12.34 -23.24 20.15
C PRO A 118 -12.85 -22.25 21.20
N ASP A 119 -14.11 -21.82 21.07
CA ASP A 119 -14.81 -20.90 21.98
C ASP A 119 -14.25 -19.47 22.10
N SER A 120 -13.28 -19.08 21.26
CA SER A 120 -12.66 -17.74 21.31
C SER A 120 -13.47 -16.70 20.52
N ALA A 121 -14.76 -16.56 20.84
CA ALA A 121 -15.68 -15.65 20.15
C ALA A 121 -15.31 -14.16 20.31
N ALA A 122 -14.48 -13.82 21.30
CA ALA A 122 -13.97 -12.47 21.55
C ALA A 122 -12.79 -12.07 20.65
N LEU A 123 -12.26 -12.99 19.83
CA LEU A 123 -11.06 -12.75 19.03
C LEU A 123 -11.29 -11.65 18.00
N ARG A 124 -10.52 -10.57 18.09
CA ARG A 124 -10.59 -9.39 17.22
C ARG A 124 -9.44 -9.32 16.23
N VAL A 125 -8.27 -9.82 16.60
CA VAL A 125 -7.04 -9.75 15.80
C VAL A 125 -6.43 -11.13 15.71
N LEU A 126 -6.30 -11.65 14.49
CA LEU A 126 -5.61 -12.90 14.20
C LEU A 126 -4.53 -12.64 13.15
N GLN A 127 -3.27 -12.84 13.52
CA GLN A 127 -2.14 -12.73 12.62
C GLN A 127 -1.38 -14.05 12.59
N ILE A 128 -1.21 -14.63 11.41
CA ILE A 128 -0.46 -15.86 11.20
C ILE A 128 0.57 -15.59 10.12
N ALA A 129 1.85 -15.72 10.45
CA ALA A 129 2.96 -15.47 9.56
C ALA A 129 3.93 -16.65 9.53
N ARG A 130 4.48 -16.95 8.34
CA ARG A 130 5.52 -17.99 8.15
C ARG A 130 5.15 -19.33 8.75
N GLY A 131 3.86 -19.66 8.67
CA GLY A 131 3.34 -20.88 9.23
C GLY A 131 3.30 -21.97 8.17
N GLY A 132 3.87 -23.15 8.47
CA GLY A 132 3.54 -24.38 7.74
C GLY A 132 2.11 -24.85 8.02
N ILE A 133 1.20 -23.92 8.34
CA ILE A 133 -0.13 -24.17 8.83
C ILE A 133 -1.03 -24.39 7.62
N HIS A 134 -1.56 -25.61 7.51
CA HIS A 134 -2.68 -25.88 6.63
C HIS A 134 -3.89 -25.09 7.15
N PHE A 135 -4.23 -24.00 6.44
CA PHE A 135 -5.35 -23.16 6.81
C PHE A 135 -6.67 -23.87 6.49
N ALA A 136 -7.20 -24.62 7.47
CA ALA A 136 -8.51 -25.25 7.42
C ALA A 136 -9.36 -24.91 8.66
N PRO A 137 -9.53 -23.62 9.01
CA PRO A 137 -10.32 -23.29 10.19
C PRO A 137 -11.80 -23.56 9.93
N SER A 138 -12.35 -24.50 10.70
CA SER A 138 -13.80 -24.71 10.81
C SER A 138 -14.44 -23.82 11.87
N THR A 139 -13.65 -22.96 12.53
CA THR A 139 -14.09 -22.04 13.57
C THR A 139 -14.45 -20.67 12.99
N ASN A 140 -15.59 -20.14 13.42
CA ASN A 140 -16.04 -18.80 13.07
C ASN A 140 -15.61 -17.81 14.16
N PHE A 141 -15.13 -16.64 13.76
CA PHE A 141 -14.77 -15.56 14.67
C PHE A 141 -15.63 -14.32 14.39
N PRO A 142 -16.85 -14.24 14.96
CA PRO A 142 -17.80 -13.19 14.62
C PRO A 142 -17.30 -11.78 14.98
N ALA A 143 -16.44 -11.66 16.00
CA ALA A 143 -15.85 -10.40 16.45
C ALA A 143 -14.54 -10.03 15.72
N LEU A 144 -14.08 -10.86 14.77
CA LEU A 144 -12.79 -10.64 14.12
C LEU A 144 -12.84 -9.38 13.26
N THR A 145 -11.91 -8.47 13.53
CA THR A 145 -11.73 -7.19 12.83
C THR A 145 -10.48 -7.17 11.96
N VAL A 146 -9.44 -7.92 12.33
CA VAL A 146 -8.15 -7.96 11.61
C VAL A 146 -7.74 -9.41 11.37
N LEU A 147 -7.52 -9.77 10.11
CA LEU A 147 -6.99 -11.06 9.70
C LEU A 147 -5.78 -10.86 8.79
N HIS A 148 -4.59 -11.21 9.28
CA HIS A 148 -3.37 -11.20 8.47
C HIS A 148 -2.84 -12.62 8.32
N LEU A 149 -2.73 -13.09 7.08
CA LEU A 149 -2.21 -14.40 6.71
C LEU A 149 -0.99 -14.18 5.82
N THR A 150 0.20 -14.51 6.30
CA THR A 150 1.46 -14.28 5.60
C THR A 150 2.24 -15.58 5.44
N LYS A 151 2.64 -15.92 4.22
CA LYS A 151 3.44 -17.12 3.91
C LYS A 151 2.77 -18.39 4.43
N ILE A 152 1.50 -18.56 4.10
CA ILE A 152 0.71 -19.72 4.51
C ILE A 152 0.71 -20.74 3.37
N ALA A 153 1.16 -21.96 3.68
CA ALA A 153 1.20 -23.05 2.73
C ALA A 153 -0.16 -23.75 2.61
N HIS A 154 -0.44 -24.29 1.42
CA HIS A 154 -1.56 -25.19 1.15
C HIS A 154 -2.94 -24.66 1.56
N VAL A 155 -3.22 -23.38 1.28
CA VAL A 155 -4.53 -22.80 1.56
C VAL A 155 -5.52 -23.30 0.51
N ARG A 156 -6.60 -23.96 0.96
CA ARG A 156 -7.75 -24.25 0.10
C ARG A 156 -8.63 -23.00 0.07
N LEU A 157 -8.89 -22.48 -1.14
CA LEU A 157 -9.70 -21.27 -1.30
C LEU A 157 -11.09 -21.40 -0.66
N LEU A 158 -11.72 -22.58 -0.77
CA LEU A 158 -13.03 -22.84 -0.15
C LEU A 158 -13.00 -22.73 1.38
N ASP A 159 -11.93 -23.20 2.03
CA ASP A 159 -11.79 -23.08 3.48
C ASP A 159 -11.63 -21.62 3.88
N LEU A 160 -10.84 -20.85 3.11
CA LEU A 160 -10.68 -19.42 3.33
C LEU A 160 -12.01 -18.66 3.15
N LEU A 161 -12.78 -18.96 2.10
CA LEU A 161 -14.08 -18.33 1.88
C LEU A 161 -15.09 -18.71 2.99
N THR A 162 -15.10 -19.97 3.40
CA THR A 162 -15.94 -20.45 4.52
C THR A 162 -15.57 -19.72 5.80
N PHE A 163 -14.29 -19.58 6.09
CA PHE A 163 -13.80 -18.82 7.23
C PHE A 163 -14.23 -17.35 7.19
N LEU A 164 -14.02 -16.68 6.05
CA LEU A 164 -14.40 -15.28 5.84
C LEU A 164 -15.91 -15.05 5.97
N SER A 165 -16.73 -16.05 5.62
CA SER A 165 -18.18 -15.98 5.83
C SER A 165 -18.58 -15.94 7.31
N GLY A 166 -17.72 -16.46 8.20
CA GLY A 166 -17.87 -16.44 9.65
C GLY A 166 -17.34 -15.17 10.33
N THR A 167 -16.82 -14.19 9.57
CA THR A 167 -16.17 -12.97 10.09
C THR A 167 -16.85 -11.69 9.55
N PRO A 168 -18.11 -11.40 9.93
CA PRO A 168 -18.87 -10.27 9.39
C PRO A 168 -18.31 -8.89 9.79
N CYS A 169 -17.57 -8.80 10.90
CA CYS A 169 -16.96 -7.57 11.41
C CYS A 169 -15.55 -7.30 10.87
N LEU A 170 -15.08 -8.08 9.88
CA LEU A 170 -13.73 -7.96 9.35
C LEU A 170 -13.54 -6.60 8.66
N GLN A 171 -12.56 -5.83 9.14
CA GLN A 171 -12.20 -4.50 8.67
C GLN A 171 -10.89 -4.52 7.86
N ASP A 172 -9.89 -5.30 8.29
CA ASP A 172 -8.59 -5.40 7.64
C ASP A 172 -8.27 -6.85 7.30
N LEU A 173 -8.19 -7.14 6.00
CA LEU A 173 -7.81 -8.43 5.46
C LEU A 173 -6.49 -8.32 4.70
N HIS A 174 -5.46 -8.98 5.20
CA HIS A 174 -4.15 -9.05 4.56
C HIS A 174 -3.80 -10.50 4.24
N LEU A 175 -3.66 -10.80 2.95
CA LEU A 175 -3.29 -12.10 2.41
C LEU A 175 -1.96 -11.92 1.69
N ASP A 176 -0.89 -12.41 2.29
CA ASP A 176 0.47 -12.29 1.77
C ASP A 176 1.04 -13.70 1.54
N LEU A 177 1.51 -14.00 0.32
CA LEU A 177 2.20 -15.25 0.00
C LEU A 177 1.41 -16.51 0.33
N LEU A 178 0.16 -16.57 -0.14
CA LEU A 178 -0.64 -17.78 -0.04
C LEU A 178 -0.16 -18.78 -1.09
N SER A 179 0.20 -19.99 -0.70
CA SER A 179 0.43 -21.07 -1.67
C SER A 179 -0.87 -21.87 -1.81
N PRO A 180 -1.67 -21.68 -2.88
CA PRO A 180 -2.91 -22.40 -3.05
C PRO A 180 -2.63 -23.90 -3.24
N MET A 181 -3.46 -24.72 -2.62
CA MET A 181 -3.53 -26.14 -2.99
C MET A 181 -4.20 -26.23 -4.38
N THR A 182 -3.75 -27.17 -5.21
CA THR A 182 -4.24 -27.37 -6.60
C THR A 182 -5.74 -27.17 -6.73
N LEU A 183 -6.11 -26.29 -7.66
CA LEU A 183 -7.44 -25.75 -7.83
C LEU A 183 -8.34 -26.70 -8.64
N ASP A 184 -9.38 -27.28 -8.03
CA ASP A 184 -10.51 -27.82 -8.79
C ASP A 184 -11.48 -26.68 -9.10
N ALA A 185 -11.42 -26.17 -10.33
CA ALA A 185 -12.14 -24.98 -10.80
C ALA A 185 -13.69 -25.07 -10.73
N THR A 186 -14.24 -26.23 -10.41
CA THR A 186 -15.69 -26.50 -10.42
C THR A 186 -16.39 -26.15 -9.10
N GLU A 187 -15.67 -26.00 -7.98
CA GLU A 187 -16.30 -25.98 -6.65
C GLU A 187 -16.61 -24.57 -6.08
N TRP A 188 -16.07 -23.50 -6.66
CA TRP A 188 -16.08 -22.18 -5.99
C TRP A 188 -17.29 -21.29 -6.33
N ARG A 189 -18.26 -21.80 -7.11
CA ARG A 189 -19.48 -21.04 -7.46
C ARG A 189 -20.49 -20.92 -6.30
N THR A 190 -20.09 -21.30 -5.09
CA THR A 190 -20.91 -21.35 -3.87
C THR A 190 -21.02 -19.99 -3.19
N GLY A 191 -21.81 -19.08 -3.78
CA GLY A 191 -22.24 -17.83 -3.13
C GLY A 191 -21.15 -16.78 -2.90
N ARG A 192 -21.51 -15.49 -2.90
CA ARG A 192 -20.57 -14.41 -2.58
C ARG A 192 -20.49 -14.18 -1.07
N VAL A 193 -19.28 -14.21 -0.52
CA VAL A 193 -18.99 -13.82 0.86
C VAL A 193 -19.14 -12.31 1.00
N GLN A 194 -20.01 -11.86 1.91
CA GLN A 194 -20.26 -10.43 2.13
C GLN A 194 -19.41 -9.86 3.26
N LEU A 195 -18.35 -9.13 2.94
CA LEU A 195 -17.49 -8.47 3.91
C LEU A 195 -17.89 -7.00 4.07
N ARG A 196 -19.06 -6.73 4.67
CA ARG A 196 -19.68 -5.39 4.69
C ARG A 196 -18.88 -4.33 5.44
N ALA A 197 -18.10 -4.74 6.44
CA ALA A 197 -17.29 -3.87 7.28
C ALA A 197 -15.85 -3.70 6.76
N LEU A 198 -15.50 -4.28 5.61
CA LEU A 198 -14.13 -4.28 5.12
C LEU A 198 -13.71 -2.89 4.68
N GLU A 199 -12.68 -2.37 5.36
CA GLU A 199 -12.06 -1.07 5.10
C GLU A 199 -10.76 -1.23 4.32
N ARG A 200 -10.08 -2.38 4.46
CA ARG A 200 -8.79 -2.66 3.82
C ARG A 200 -8.70 -4.10 3.35
N LEU A 201 -8.29 -4.28 2.10
CA LEU A 201 -7.95 -5.57 1.51
C LEU A 201 -6.57 -5.50 0.86
N VAL A 202 -5.63 -6.29 1.37
CA VAL A 202 -4.29 -6.43 0.78
C VAL A 202 -4.10 -7.87 0.34
N ILE A 203 -3.76 -8.07 -0.93
CA ILE A 203 -3.40 -9.36 -1.51
C ILE A 203 -1.99 -9.18 -2.08
N HIS A 204 -0.98 -9.67 -1.37
CA HIS A 204 0.42 -9.67 -1.82
C HIS A 204 0.85 -11.09 -2.16
N GLU A 205 1.59 -11.25 -3.26
CA GLU A 205 2.13 -12.55 -3.62
C GLU A 205 3.44 -12.37 -4.36
N GLU A 206 4.49 -13.00 -3.83
CA GLU A 206 5.79 -13.14 -4.45
C GLU A 206 5.70 -14.39 -5.32
N THR A 207 5.90 -14.20 -6.61
CA THR A 207 6.05 -15.31 -7.54
C THR A 207 7.30 -16.09 -7.12
N THR A 208 7.16 -17.19 -6.38
CA THR A 208 8.32 -18.04 -6.11
C THR A 208 8.90 -18.50 -7.44
N GLU A 209 10.21 -18.43 -7.61
CA GLU A 209 10.95 -18.82 -8.83
C GLU A 209 10.89 -20.34 -9.06
N THR A 210 9.70 -20.93 -9.07
CA THR A 210 9.51 -22.26 -9.62
C THR A 210 9.61 -22.11 -11.13
N SER A 211 10.71 -22.60 -11.68
CA SER A 211 11.21 -22.41 -13.05
C SER A 211 10.35 -23.07 -14.15
N GLY A 212 9.03 -22.88 -14.15
CA GLY A 212 8.12 -23.33 -15.19
C GLY A 212 7.00 -22.31 -15.41
N ASP A 213 6.41 -22.30 -16.60
CA ASP A 213 5.36 -21.34 -16.99
C ASP A 213 4.00 -21.60 -16.30
N GLU A 214 3.73 -22.84 -15.87
CA GLU A 214 2.42 -23.27 -15.33
C GLU A 214 1.97 -22.68 -13.97
N PRO A 215 2.81 -22.50 -12.94
CA PRO A 215 2.36 -22.05 -11.62
C PRO A 215 1.86 -20.60 -11.61
N SER A 216 2.22 -19.79 -12.62
CA SER A 216 1.77 -18.40 -12.72
C SER A 216 0.27 -18.27 -12.96
N ASN A 217 -0.34 -19.20 -13.73
CA ASN A 217 -1.76 -19.18 -14.04
C ASN A 217 -2.62 -19.61 -12.84
N THR A 218 -2.21 -20.64 -12.10
CA THR A 218 -2.97 -21.13 -10.92
C THR A 218 -3.11 -20.06 -9.85
N LEU A 219 -2.05 -19.27 -9.59
CA LEU A 219 -2.11 -18.18 -8.63
C LEU A 219 -3.08 -17.08 -9.08
N ALA A 220 -3.00 -16.69 -10.34
CA ALA A 220 -3.88 -15.68 -10.89
C ALA A 220 -5.35 -16.12 -10.90
N GLU A 221 -5.62 -17.38 -11.23
CA GLU A 221 -6.94 -18.01 -11.11
C GLU A 221 -7.43 -18.02 -9.67
N CYS A 222 -6.56 -18.32 -8.69
CA CYS A 222 -6.91 -18.26 -7.27
C CYS A 222 -7.33 -16.84 -6.87
N ARG A 223 -6.59 -15.81 -7.29
CA ARG A 223 -6.91 -14.41 -6.99
C ARG A 223 -8.22 -13.99 -7.65
N HIS A 224 -8.40 -14.31 -8.92
CA HIS A 224 -9.64 -14.04 -9.62
C HIS A 224 -10.82 -14.77 -8.95
N GLY A 225 -10.63 -16.03 -8.56
CA GLY A 225 -11.61 -16.83 -7.81
C GLY A 225 -11.94 -16.23 -6.45
N LEU A 226 -10.94 -15.76 -5.70
CA LEU A 226 -11.12 -15.09 -4.41
C LEU A 226 -11.90 -13.78 -4.59
N LEU A 227 -11.42 -12.89 -5.47
CA LEU A 227 -12.00 -11.57 -5.71
C LEU A 227 -13.41 -11.62 -6.29
N SER A 228 -13.71 -12.61 -7.15
CA SER A 228 -15.06 -12.82 -7.68
C SER A 228 -16.03 -13.40 -6.64
N SER A 229 -15.50 -14.10 -5.63
CA SER A 229 -16.26 -14.73 -4.54
C SER A 229 -16.46 -13.83 -3.32
N ILE A 230 -15.71 -12.72 -3.18
CA ILE A 230 -15.88 -11.76 -2.08
C ILE A 230 -16.61 -10.51 -2.58
N SER A 231 -17.51 -9.98 -1.78
CA SER A 231 -18.13 -8.67 -2.02
C SER A 231 -17.35 -7.60 -1.24
N VAL A 232 -16.55 -6.82 -1.96
CA VAL A 232 -15.76 -5.72 -1.39
C VAL A 232 -16.62 -4.44 -1.30
N PRO A 233 -16.72 -3.79 -0.13
CA PRO A 233 -17.44 -2.53 0.06
C PRO A 233 -16.93 -1.41 -0.83
N ARG A 234 -17.78 -0.41 -1.04
CA ARG A 234 -17.45 0.77 -1.85
C ARG A 234 -16.35 1.65 -1.26
N ALA A 235 -16.09 1.57 0.04
CA ALA A 235 -15.12 2.41 0.72
C ALA A 235 -13.82 1.66 1.06
N CYS A 236 -13.67 0.42 0.58
CA CYS A 236 -12.53 -0.42 0.92
C CYS A 236 -11.29 0.00 0.12
N ALA A 237 -10.19 0.28 0.83
CA ALA A 237 -8.88 0.47 0.23
C ALA A 237 -8.31 -0.90 -0.20
N LEU A 238 -7.98 -1.03 -1.48
CA LEU A 238 -7.57 -2.30 -2.06
C LEU A 238 -6.11 -2.24 -2.53
N ALA A 239 -5.31 -3.23 -2.16
CA ALA A 239 -3.96 -3.39 -2.68
C ALA A 239 -3.78 -4.80 -3.19
N VAL A 240 -3.69 -4.98 -4.51
CA VAL A 240 -3.42 -6.28 -5.12
C VAL A 240 -2.06 -6.24 -5.79
N ASP A 241 -1.17 -7.12 -5.40
CA ASP A 241 0.19 -7.21 -5.92
C ASP A 241 0.40 -8.51 -6.70
N GLY A 242 1.48 -8.57 -7.49
CA GLY A 242 1.95 -9.77 -8.16
C GLY A 242 1.16 -10.14 -9.41
N VAL A 243 0.37 -9.24 -10.00
CA VAL A 243 -0.47 -9.56 -11.16
C VAL A 243 0.42 -9.70 -12.40
N MET A 244 0.36 -10.86 -13.04
CA MET A 244 1.09 -11.18 -14.28
C MET A 244 0.07 -11.41 -15.40
N GLY A 245 0.24 -10.75 -16.55
CA GLY A 245 -0.59 -10.95 -17.75
C GLY A 245 -1.78 -9.97 -17.92
N VAL A 246 -2.09 -9.60 -19.17
CA VAL A 246 -3.12 -8.59 -19.54
C VAL A 246 -4.51 -8.99 -19.13
N ALA A 247 -4.91 -10.21 -19.51
CA ALA A 247 -6.28 -10.68 -19.36
C ALA A 247 -6.68 -10.61 -17.88
N LEU A 248 -5.75 -11.01 -17.03
CA LEU A 248 -5.92 -11.01 -15.58
C LEU A 248 -6.02 -9.60 -15.01
N ILE A 249 -5.23 -8.63 -15.48
CA ILE A 249 -5.37 -7.23 -15.01
C ILE A 249 -6.75 -6.68 -15.41
N SER A 250 -7.16 -6.86 -16.66
CA SER A 250 -8.46 -6.38 -17.16
C SER A 250 -9.63 -7.04 -16.44
N ASP A 251 -9.60 -8.37 -16.27
CA ASP A 251 -10.66 -9.12 -15.58
C ASP A 251 -10.71 -8.76 -14.09
N LEU A 252 -9.55 -8.56 -13.46
CA LEU A 252 -9.44 -8.15 -12.07
C LEU A 252 -9.97 -6.73 -11.88
N LEU A 253 -9.59 -5.78 -12.74
CA LEU A 253 -10.16 -4.44 -12.75
C LEU A 253 -11.68 -4.46 -12.97
N TYR A 254 -12.17 -5.29 -13.90
CA TYR A 254 -13.59 -5.43 -14.16
C TYR A 254 -14.36 -6.00 -12.95
N SER A 255 -13.79 -7.02 -12.29
CA SER A 255 -14.40 -7.67 -11.12
C SER A 255 -14.42 -6.79 -9.87
N LEU A 256 -13.41 -5.95 -9.70
CA LEU A 256 -13.25 -5.03 -8.56
C LEU A 256 -14.00 -3.70 -8.77
N TRP A 257 -14.19 -3.31 -10.03
CA TRP A 257 -14.91 -2.10 -10.43
C TRP A 257 -16.17 -2.38 -11.30
N PRO A 258 -17.09 -3.27 -10.88
CA PRO A 258 -18.17 -3.77 -11.73
C PRO A 258 -19.35 -2.80 -11.86
N SER A 259 -19.14 -1.47 -11.90
CA SER A 259 -20.25 -0.51 -11.92
C SER A 259 -20.01 0.68 -12.84
N PRO A 260 -20.97 1.06 -13.71
CA PRO A 260 -20.85 2.21 -14.63
C PRO A 260 -20.81 3.59 -13.93
N GLY A 261 -20.80 3.63 -12.60
CA GLY A 261 -20.70 4.86 -11.80
C GLY A 261 -19.40 5.01 -11.02
N ARG A 262 -18.44 4.08 -11.15
CA ARG A 262 -17.14 4.20 -10.48
C ARG A 262 -16.04 4.43 -11.49
N CYS A 263 -15.19 5.40 -11.19
CA CYS A 263 -14.34 6.06 -12.15
C CYS A 263 -13.09 6.50 -11.40
N ALA A 264 -11.91 6.04 -11.84
CA ALA A 264 -10.67 6.58 -11.32
C ALA A 264 -10.52 7.99 -11.88
N THR A 265 -10.33 8.98 -11.01
CA THR A 265 -10.03 10.35 -11.42
C THR A 265 -8.53 10.59 -11.47
N HIS A 266 -7.76 9.80 -10.71
CA HIS A 266 -6.31 9.88 -10.65
C HIS A 266 -5.69 8.49 -10.86
N VAL A 267 -4.60 8.46 -11.63
CA VAL A 267 -3.76 7.28 -11.84
C VAL A 267 -2.32 7.65 -11.52
N HIS A 268 -1.68 6.89 -10.64
CA HIS A 268 -0.29 7.05 -10.27
C HIS A 268 0.47 5.76 -10.54
N LEU A 269 1.45 5.82 -11.44
CA LEU A 269 2.31 4.71 -11.82
C LEU A 269 3.63 4.81 -11.04
N LEU A 270 3.80 3.93 -10.06
CA LEU A 270 4.95 3.84 -9.17
C LEU A 270 5.85 2.67 -9.54
N VAL A 271 7.14 2.72 -9.20
CA VAL A 271 8.00 1.51 -9.18
C VAL A 271 8.15 1.07 -7.73
N LYS A 272 7.89 -0.21 -7.48
CA LYS A 272 8.27 -0.86 -6.23
C LYS A 272 9.60 -1.54 -6.47
N HIS A 273 10.66 -1.02 -5.85
CA HIS A 273 11.93 -1.72 -5.82
C HIS A 273 11.79 -2.97 -4.94
N ILE A 274 11.88 -4.14 -5.56
CA ILE A 274 12.08 -5.38 -4.83
C ILE A 274 13.60 -5.53 -4.66
N PRO A 275 14.14 -5.54 -3.43
CA PRO A 275 15.56 -5.74 -3.21
C PRO A 275 15.98 -7.08 -3.83
N PRO A 276 17.12 -7.15 -4.53
CA PRO A 276 17.60 -8.40 -5.10
C PRO A 276 17.79 -9.42 -3.98
N ARG A 277 17.09 -10.56 -4.06
CA ARG A 277 17.39 -11.70 -3.17
C ARG A 277 18.74 -12.28 -3.60
N GLU A 278 19.55 -12.66 -2.61
CA GLU A 278 20.96 -13.04 -2.71
C GLU A 278 21.31 -14.18 -3.70
N ARG A 279 20.33 -14.77 -4.41
CA ARG A 279 20.56 -15.94 -5.28
C ARG A 279 19.96 -15.84 -6.68
N SER A 280 19.17 -14.82 -7.02
CA SER A 280 18.65 -14.68 -8.37
C SER A 280 19.20 -13.42 -9.06
N HIS A 281 19.97 -13.65 -10.12
CA HIS A 281 20.53 -12.57 -10.96
C HIS A 281 19.46 -11.83 -11.79
N ARG A 282 18.19 -12.24 -11.72
CA ARG A 282 17.10 -11.59 -12.46
C ARG A 282 16.48 -10.50 -11.59
N GLN A 283 16.82 -9.24 -11.88
CA GLN A 283 16.14 -8.09 -11.29
C GLN A 283 14.68 -8.08 -11.74
N ARG A 284 13.76 -8.55 -10.90
CA ARG A 284 12.34 -8.32 -11.10
C ARG A 284 12.00 -6.86 -10.84
N ARG A 285 11.29 -6.25 -11.79
CA ARG A 285 10.74 -4.91 -11.61
C ARG A 285 9.26 -5.07 -11.40
N GLN A 286 8.77 -4.47 -10.34
CA GLN A 286 7.34 -4.36 -10.10
C GLN A 286 6.97 -2.90 -10.20
N PHE A 287 5.89 -2.61 -10.91
CA PHE A 287 5.28 -1.30 -10.91
C PHE A 287 3.90 -1.36 -10.28
N VAL A 288 3.49 -0.29 -9.62
CA VAL A 288 2.23 -0.21 -8.89
C VAL A 288 1.37 0.85 -9.57
N VAL A 289 0.21 0.45 -10.08
CA VAL A 289 -0.82 1.35 -10.60
C VAL A 289 -1.75 1.70 -9.45
N HIS A 290 -1.58 2.89 -8.88
CA HIS A 290 -2.47 3.42 -7.86
C HIS A 290 -3.59 4.23 -8.53
N LEU A 291 -4.83 3.82 -8.31
CA LEU A 291 -6.05 4.49 -8.73
C LEU A 291 -6.63 5.21 -7.52
N SER A 292 -6.97 6.49 -7.67
CA SER A 292 -7.87 7.14 -6.72
C SER A 292 -9.13 7.65 -7.42
N GLY A 293 -10.29 7.46 -6.77
CA GLY A 293 -11.57 8.01 -7.19
C GLY A 293 -12.03 9.14 -6.27
N GLU A 294 -12.92 10.00 -6.77
CA GLU A 294 -13.51 11.11 -5.99
C GLU A 294 -14.24 10.64 -4.72
N ASP A 295 -14.75 9.40 -4.71
CA ASP A 295 -15.42 8.80 -3.57
C ASP A 295 -14.46 8.42 -2.40
N GLY A 296 -13.17 8.79 -2.48
CA GLY A 296 -12.15 8.40 -1.50
C GLY A 296 -11.68 6.95 -1.63
N LEU A 297 -11.96 6.32 -2.77
CA LEU A 297 -11.51 4.98 -3.11
C LEU A 297 -10.07 4.99 -3.58
N ASP A 298 -9.16 4.43 -2.78
CA ASP A 298 -7.77 4.18 -3.17
C ASP A 298 -7.60 2.69 -3.52
N THR A 299 -7.06 2.41 -4.70
CA THR A 299 -6.67 1.04 -5.07
C THR A 299 -5.32 0.99 -5.75
N SER A 300 -4.43 0.12 -5.28
CA SER A 300 -3.12 -0.08 -5.88
C SER A 300 -3.00 -1.48 -6.51
N PHE A 301 -2.51 -1.54 -7.74
CA PHE A 301 -2.24 -2.77 -8.47
C PHE A 301 -0.75 -2.92 -8.76
N GLY A 302 -0.07 -3.85 -8.11
CA GLY A 302 1.27 -4.26 -8.44
C GLY A 302 1.29 -5.17 -9.67
N VAL A 303 1.81 -4.66 -10.78
CA VAL A 303 2.11 -5.41 -12.00
C VAL A 303 3.59 -5.77 -11.97
N VAL A 304 3.89 -7.06 -12.11
CA VAL A 304 5.27 -7.57 -12.11
C VAL A 304 5.72 -7.75 -13.56
N GLU A 305 6.86 -7.16 -13.89
CA GLU A 305 7.57 -7.38 -15.16
C GLU A 305 8.77 -8.31 -14.91
N HIS A 306 8.82 -9.40 -15.65
CA HIS A 306 10.01 -10.24 -15.71
C HIS A 306 10.98 -9.59 -16.69
N ASN A 307 12.10 -9.07 -16.18
CA ASN A 307 13.25 -8.77 -17.04
C ASN A 307 13.88 -10.11 -17.43
N ASP A 308 13.50 -10.66 -18.57
CA ASP A 308 14.39 -11.59 -19.25
C ASP A 308 15.50 -10.75 -19.88
N ALA A 309 16.62 -10.66 -19.14
CA ALA A 309 17.79 -9.88 -19.50
C ALA A 309 18.39 -10.25 -20.88
N ASP A 310 17.99 -11.38 -21.46
CA ASP A 310 18.56 -11.93 -22.69
C ASP A 310 17.60 -11.94 -23.90
N ALA A 311 16.30 -11.67 -23.75
CA ALA A 311 15.33 -11.92 -24.83
C ALA A 311 14.46 -10.73 -25.24
N ASP A 312 14.14 -9.79 -24.34
CA ASP A 312 13.29 -8.65 -24.71
C ASP A 312 13.79 -7.33 -24.08
N PRO A 313 14.75 -6.62 -24.74
CA PRO A 313 15.28 -5.35 -24.26
C PRO A 313 14.27 -4.19 -24.30
N SER A 314 13.03 -4.45 -24.74
CA SER A 314 12.06 -3.41 -25.05
C SER A 314 11.07 -3.13 -23.91
N GLY A 315 10.66 -4.12 -23.11
CA GLY A 315 9.45 -3.98 -22.27
C GLY A 315 8.20 -3.68 -23.10
N ASP A 316 8.18 -3.98 -24.41
CA ASP A 316 7.04 -3.80 -25.32
C ASP A 316 5.83 -4.63 -24.84
N THR A 317 6.09 -5.81 -24.30
CA THR A 317 5.05 -6.71 -23.79
C THR A 317 4.34 -6.08 -22.58
N ALA A 318 5.08 -5.65 -21.55
CA ALA A 318 4.50 -4.98 -20.38
C ALA A 318 3.80 -3.66 -20.75
N ARG A 319 4.34 -2.92 -21.72
CA ARG A 319 3.70 -1.73 -22.31
C ARG A 319 2.36 -2.05 -22.94
N SER A 320 2.32 -3.00 -23.88
CA SER A 320 1.09 -3.43 -24.55
C SER A 320 0.05 -3.93 -23.55
N HIS A 321 0.51 -4.62 -22.52
CA HIS A 321 -0.33 -5.14 -21.44
C HIS A 321 -0.98 -4.03 -20.63
N LEU A 322 -0.19 -3.04 -20.19
CA LEU A 322 -0.71 -1.89 -19.47
C LEU A 322 -1.62 -1.03 -20.38
N ALA A 323 -1.25 -0.83 -21.64
CA ALA A 323 -2.05 -0.10 -22.63
C ALA A 323 -3.44 -0.71 -22.79
N SER A 324 -3.47 -2.02 -23.00
CA SER A 324 -4.70 -2.78 -23.14
C SER A 324 -5.55 -2.67 -21.87
N ALA A 325 -4.96 -2.88 -20.69
CA ALA A 325 -5.67 -2.74 -19.41
C ALA A 325 -6.26 -1.33 -19.19
N LEU A 326 -5.49 -0.27 -19.49
CA LEU A 326 -5.96 1.11 -19.39
C LEU A 326 -7.08 1.41 -20.39
N SER A 327 -7.01 0.87 -21.60
CA SER A 327 -8.00 1.13 -22.67
C SER A 327 -9.31 0.35 -22.52
N VAL A 328 -9.26 -0.85 -21.94
CA VAL A 328 -10.41 -1.76 -21.79
C VAL A 328 -11.22 -1.44 -20.54
N GLY A 329 -10.57 -0.93 -19.48
CA GLY A 329 -11.23 -0.65 -18.20
C GLY A 329 -12.19 0.55 -18.28
N PRO A 330 -13.51 0.39 -18.06
CA PRO A 330 -14.42 1.55 -17.95
C PRO A 330 -14.01 2.51 -16.82
N VAL A 331 -13.26 2.00 -15.84
CA VAL A 331 -12.66 2.74 -14.72
C VAL A 331 -11.81 3.92 -15.16
N PHE A 332 -11.13 3.80 -16.30
CA PHE A 332 -10.14 4.77 -16.72
C PHE A 332 -10.69 5.88 -17.61
N ARG A 333 -11.93 5.75 -18.12
CA ARG A 333 -12.52 6.69 -19.09
C ARG A 333 -12.57 8.14 -18.61
N THR A 334 -12.67 8.32 -17.31
CA THR A 334 -12.79 9.59 -16.60
C THR A 334 -11.53 9.97 -15.84
N THR A 335 -10.42 9.26 -16.09
CA THR A 335 -9.12 9.61 -15.51
C THR A 335 -8.76 11.01 -15.97
N GLN A 336 -8.72 11.95 -15.03
CA GLN A 336 -8.34 13.33 -15.30
C GLN A 336 -6.84 13.53 -15.11
N LYS A 337 -6.21 12.83 -14.16
CA LYS A 337 -4.81 13.06 -13.84
C LYS A 337 -3.97 11.79 -13.88
N LEU A 338 -2.79 11.89 -14.49
CA LEU A 338 -1.79 10.83 -14.57
C LEU A 338 -0.45 11.30 -14.03
N LEU A 339 0.10 10.54 -13.08
CA LEU A 339 1.45 10.73 -12.55
C LEU A 339 2.31 9.51 -12.88
N ILE A 340 3.47 9.72 -13.49
CA ILE A 340 4.45 8.68 -13.84
C ILE A 340 5.72 8.90 -13.05
N ALA A 341 6.09 7.96 -12.16
CA ALA A 341 7.24 8.08 -11.27
C ALA A 341 8.63 7.95 -11.96
N THR A 342 9.68 8.39 -11.26
CA THR A 342 11.09 8.52 -11.73
C THR A 342 11.73 7.25 -12.30
N LYS A 343 11.25 6.08 -11.92
CA LYS A 343 11.93 4.81 -12.17
C LYS A 343 11.32 3.99 -13.34
N LEU A 344 10.27 4.49 -13.99
CA LEU A 344 9.59 3.82 -15.13
C LEU A 344 10.23 4.16 -16.49
N LYS A 345 11.53 3.85 -16.67
CA LYS A 345 12.28 4.20 -17.89
C LYS A 345 11.66 3.63 -19.17
N TRP A 346 11.16 2.40 -19.15
CA TRP A 346 10.55 1.75 -20.31
C TRP A 346 9.23 2.42 -20.72
N LEU A 347 8.44 2.88 -19.74
CA LEU A 347 7.16 3.54 -19.97
C LEU A 347 7.36 4.87 -20.71
N ARG A 348 8.49 5.55 -20.46
CA ARG A 348 8.86 6.80 -21.13
C ARG A 348 9.25 6.63 -22.60
N LYS A 349 9.52 5.40 -23.06
CA LYS A 349 9.94 5.15 -24.46
C LYS A 349 8.81 5.33 -25.47
N ASP A 350 7.55 5.22 -25.04
CA ASP A 350 6.42 5.55 -25.88
C ASP A 350 5.26 5.95 -24.98
N LEU A 351 5.07 7.25 -24.73
CA LEU A 351 3.98 7.71 -23.86
C LEU A 351 2.66 7.91 -24.64
N ARG A 352 2.68 7.79 -25.97
CA ARG A 352 1.55 8.13 -26.85
C ARG A 352 0.35 7.22 -26.61
N TRP A 353 0.60 5.92 -26.40
CA TRP A 353 -0.47 4.96 -26.19
C TRP A 353 -1.17 5.13 -24.84
N ILE A 354 -0.49 5.66 -23.81
CA ILE A 354 -1.11 5.92 -22.51
C ILE A 354 -2.16 7.02 -22.64
N ILE A 355 -1.83 8.10 -23.34
CA ILE A 355 -2.80 9.18 -23.61
C ILE A 355 -3.96 8.64 -24.45
N ALA A 356 -3.66 7.86 -25.49
CA ALA A 356 -4.71 7.26 -26.33
C ALA A 356 -5.66 6.35 -25.52
N ALA A 357 -5.14 5.68 -24.49
CA ALA A 357 -5.93 4.85 -23.58
C ALA A 357 -6.73 5.64 -22.53
N LEU A 358 -6.41 6.92 -22.30
CA LEU A 358 -7.00 7.78 -21.26
C LEU A 358 -7.67 9.02 -21.90
N PRO A 359 -8.85 8.88 -22.52
CA PRO A 359 -9.46 9.95 -23.31
C PRO A 359 -9.90 11.16 -22.47
N GLY A 360 -10.17 10.99 -21.17
CA GLY A 360 -10.59 12.06 -20.26
C GLY A 360 -9.44 12.81 -19.59
N ILE A 361 -8.20 12.55 -20.00
CA ILE A 361 -7.02 13.08 -19.31
C ILE A 361 -6.90 14.59 -19.49
N ASP A 362 -6.70 15.27 -18.37
CA ASP A 362 -6.57 16.72 -18.24
C ASP A 362 -5.15 17.10 -17.77
N SER A 363 -4.52 16.29 -16.93
CA SER A 363 -3.21 16.58 -16.35
C SER A 363 -2.26 15.38 -16.47
N VAL A 364 -1.07 15.59 -17.05
CA VAL A 364 -0.01 14.56 -17.14
C VAL A 364 1.26 15.08 -16.48
N ILE A 365 1.77 14.32 -15.51
CA ILE A 365 3.02 14.60 -14.81
C ILE A 365 3.97 13.42 -15.00
N VAL A 366 5.12 13.67 -15.63
CA VAL A 366 6.18 12.68 -15.77
C VAL A 366 7.32 13.05 -14.84
N HIS A 367 7.29 12.47 -13.64
CA HIS A 367 8.36 12.57 -12.68
C HIS A 367 9.52 11.73 -13.22
N GLY A 368 10.58 12.38 -13.71
CA GLY A 368 11.85 11.78 -14.12
C GLY A 368 12.24 12.01 -15.58
N LYS A 369 13.55 11.94 -15.84
CA LYS A 369 14.15 12.25 -17.13
C LYS A 369 13.62 11.32 -18.23
N VAL A 370 13.09 11.89 -19.30
CA VAL A 370 12.87 11.17 -20.55
C VAL A 370 14.23 11.02 -21.23
N GLU A 371 14.79 9.81 -21.19
CA GLU A 371 16.16 9.55 -21.64
C GLU A 371 16.26 9.44 -23.17
N ASP A 372 15.16 9.09 -23.84
CA ASP A 372 15.09 8.92 -25.28
C ASP A 372 14.46 10.14 -25.96
N HIS A 373 15.29 10.87 -26.71
CA HIS A 373 14.90 12.03 -27.49
C HIS A 373 13.79 11.70 -28.50
N SER A 374 13.87 10.53 -29.14
CA SER A 374 12.92 10.12 -30.17
C SER A 374 11.54 9.85 -29.57
N SER A 375 11.49 9.25 -28.39
CA SER A 375 10.27 9.01 -27.62
C SER A 375 9.62 10.30 -27.14
N LEU A 376 10.42 11.25 -26.63
CA LEU A 376 9.91 12.55 -26.21
C LEU A 376 9.34 13.32 -27.40
N LEU A 377 10.04 13.34 -28.52
CA LEU A 377 9.56 13.99 -29.74
C LEU A 377 8.30 13.31 -30.28
N ALA A 378 8.24 11.97 -30.28
CA ALA A 378 7.05 11.24 -30.68
C ALA A 378 5.85 11.56 -29.78
N PHE A 379 6.08 11.65 -28.47
CA PHE A 379 5.06 12.05 -27.50
C PHE A 379 4.54 13.47 -27.75
N ILE A 380 5.45 14.44 -27.95
CA ILE A 380 5.09 15.82 -28.28
C ILE A 380 4.27 15.88 -29.57
N LYS A 381 4.71 15.16 -30.62
CA LYS A 381 3.97 15.05 -31.89
C LYS A 381 2.59 14.41 -31.76
N ALA A 382 2.37 13.55 -30.77
CA ALA A 382 1.05 12.98 -30.52
C ALA A 382 0.12 13.96 -29.79
N LEU A 383 0.66 14.98 -29.15
CA LEU A 383 -0.07 16.07 -28.51
C LEU A 383 -0.31 17.27 -29.44
N GLU A 384 0.51 17.39 -30.48
CA GLU A 384 0.33 18.33 -31.59
C GLU A 384 -1.01 18.09 -32.28
N VAL A 385 -1.74 19.17 -32.53
CA VAL A 385 -3.01 19.10 -33.26
C VAL A 385 -2.75 19.59 -34.68
N ALA A 386 -2.94 18.71 -35.66
CA ALA A 386 -2.94 19.12 -37.05
C ALA A 386 -4.20 19.98 -37.32
N SER A 387 -4.02 21.09 -38.03
CA SER A 387 -5.08 22.06 -38.34
C SER A 387 -6.27 21.48 -39.11
N ASP A 388 -6.12 20.30 -39.72
CA ASP A 388 -7.14 19.60 -40.52
C ASP A 388 -7.69 18.32 -39.83
N ALA A 389 -7.36 18.08 -38.55
CA ALA A 389 -7.62 16.79 -37.92
C ALA A 389 -9.09 16.58 -37.53
N THR A 390 -9.69 15.51 -38.07
CA THR A 390 -10.91 14.86 -37.59
C THR A 390 -10.69 14.02 -36.31
N VAL A 391 -9.45 13.97 -35.82
CA VAL A 391 -9.06 13.21 -34.63
C VAL A 391 -9.40 14.04 -33.38
N PRO A 392 -10.11 13.46 -32.38
CA PRO A 392 -10.42 14.18 -31.15
C PRO A 392 -9.14 14.61 -30.44
N VAL A 393 -9.02 15.91 -30.20
CA VAL A 393 -7.92 16.50 -29.45
C VAL A 393 -8.06 16.09 -27.98
N PRO A 394 -7.02 15.52 -27.33
CA PRO A 394 -7.09 15.21 -25.92
C PRO A 394 -7.33 16.49 -25.10
N SER A 395 -8.21 16.43 -24.11
CA SER A 395 -8.60 17.54 -23.22
C SER A 395 -7.50 17.99 -22.24
N LEU A 396 -6.26 17.65 -22.53
CA LEU A 396 -5.09 17.94 -21.71
C LEU A 396 -4.94 19.46 -21.51
N SER A 397 -4.98 19.92 -20.25
CA SER A 397 -4.73 21.29 -19.82
C SER A 397 -3.36 21.46 -19.17
N THR A 398 -2.85 20.44 -18.46
CA THR A 398 -1.59 20.52 -17.72
C THR A 398 -0.61 19.45 -18.16
N LEU A 399 0.61 19.86 -18.51
CA LEU A 399 1.69 18.95 -18.88
C LEU A 399 2.97 19.29 -18.12
N VAL A 400 3.52 18.33 -17.40
CA VAL A 400 4.75 18.47 -16.61
C VAL A 400 5.75 17.40 -17.04
N LEU A 401 6.89 17.83 -17.59
CA LEU A 401 7.90 16.95 -18.19
C LEU A 401 9.30 17.31 -17.73
N ASN A 402 10.14 16.29 -17.56
CA ASN A 402 11.59 16.47 -17.44
C ASN A 402 12.28 15.94 -18.71
N GLY A 403 12.68 16.86 -19.58
CA GLY A 403 13.43 16.54 -20.80
C GLY A 403 14.91 16.24 -20.55
N GLY A 404 15.38 16.42 -19.31
CA GLY A 404 16.75 16.23 -18.91
C GLY A 404 17.68 17.17 -19.66
N THR A 405 18.50 16.61 -20.55
CA THR A 405 19.47 17.38 -21.36
C THR A 405 19.04 17.47 -22.83
N CYS A 406 17.81 17.09 -23.16
CA CYS A 406 17.33 17.08 -24.54
C CYS A 406 17.09 18.52 -25.03
N SER A 407 17.79 18.89 -26.10
CA SER A 407 17.66 20.15 -26.85
C SER A 407 16.37 20.22 -27.70
N ILE A 408 15.26 19.60 -27.26
CA ILE A 408 13.96 19.65 -27.98
C ILE A 408 13.27 21.01 -27.76
N ALA A 409 13.77 21.78 -26.81
CA ALA A 409 13.35 23.14 -26.52
C ALA A 409 14.61 23.96 -26.23
N ASP A 410 14.81 25.02 -26.99
CA ASP A 410 15.61 26.14 -26.53
C ASP A 410 14.64 27.06 -25.77
N PRO A 411 14.79 27.17 -24.44
CA PRO A 411 13.91 28.04 -23.68
C PRO A 411 14.05 29.47 -24.23
N PRO A 412 12.96 30.25 -24.25
CA PRO A 412 13.03 31.63 -24.66
C PRO A 412 14.08 32.38 -23.84
N ASP A 413 14.92 33.17 -24.51
CA ASP A 413 15.89 34.01 -23.81
C ASP A 413 15.18 34.91 -22.81
N ALA A 414 15.88 35.34 -21.75
CA ALA A 414 15.36 36.22 -20.69
C ALA A 414 14.75 37.56 -21.20
N CYS A 415 14.86 37.85 -22.49
CA CYS A 415 14.26 38.98 -23.19
C CYS A 415 12.86 38.70 -23.78
N GLY A 416 12.25 37.52 -23.54
CA GLY A 416 10.87 37.23 -23.93
C GLY A 416 10.66 36.97 -25.43
N THR A 417 11.71 36.57 -26.16
CA THR A 417 11.55 36.03 -27.53
C THR A 417 10.80 34.71 -27.48
N ARG A 418 10.09 34.33 -28.55
CA ARG A 418 9.30 33.09 -28.60
C ARG A 418 10.21 31.87 -28.41
N GLY A 419 9.86 30.96 -27.51
CA GLY A 419 10.58 29.68 -27.37
C GLY A 419 10.59 28.92 -28.70
N GLU A 420 11.74 28.36 -29.05
CA GLU A 420 11.96 27.56 -30.27
C GLU A 420 12.10 26.08 -29.91
N GLY A 421 11.48 25.20 -30.70
CA GLY A 421 11.49 23.76 -30.49
C GLY A 421 10.11 23.12 -30.43
N ALA A 422 10.08 21.79 -30.55
CA ALA A 422 8.86 21.01 -30.78
C ALA A 422 7.82 21.17 -29.67
N ILE A 423 8.26 21.37 -28.42
CA ILE A 423 7.34 21.59 -27.28
C ILE A 423 6.54 22.89 -27.46
N PHE A 424 7.18 23.95 -27.95
CA PHE A 424 6.53 25.23 -28.15
C PHE A 424 5.68 25.25 -29.42
N GLU A 425 6.09 24.50 -30.45
CA GLU A 425 5.26 24.28 -31.64
C GLU A 425 3.99 23.50 -31.28
N MET A 426 4.11 22.47 -30.43
CA MET A 426 2.97 21.75 -29.88
C MET A 426 2.01 22.67 -29.13
N GLN A 427 2.51 23.49 -28.20
CA GLN A 427 1.67 24.43 -27.46
C GLN A 427 0.96 25.41 -28.40
N ARG A 428 1.66 25.94 -29.41
CA ARG A 428 1.08 26.84 -30.42
C ARG A 428 0.01 26.15 -31.27
N SER A 429 0.26 24.92 -31.70
CA SER A 429 -0.71 24.14 -32.48
C SER A 429 -2.01 23.92 -31.70
N ARG A 430 -1.90 23.61 -30.41
CA ARG A 430 -3.02 23.42 -29.48
C ARG A 430 -3.78 24.72 -29.23
N ALA A 431 -3.07 25.84 -29.04
CA ALA A 431 -3.69 27.15 -28.88
C ALA A 431 -4.45 27.58 -30.13
N ALA A 432 -3.91 27.32 -31.33
CA ALA A 432 -4.54 27.69 -32.60
C ALA A 432 -5.89 27.00 -32.84
N VAL A 433 -6.10 25.80 -32.28
CA VAL A 433 -7.36 25.07 -32.34
C VAL A 433 -8.28 25.29 -31.14
N GLY A 434 -7.95 26.24 -30.25
CA GLY A 434 -8.76 26.59 -29.08
C GLY A 434 -8.62 25.63 -27.89
N HIS A 435 -7.58 24.79 -27.86
CA HIS A 435 -7.31 23.84 -26.78
C HIS A 435 -5.89 23.99 -26.18
N PRO A 436 -5.46 25.22 -25.78
CA PRO A 436 -4.12 25.43 -25.24
C PRO A 436 -3.90 24.63 -23.94
N LEU A 437 -2.64 24.22 -23.68
CA LEU A 437 -2.29 23.79 -22.33
C LEU A 437 -2.35 25.02 -21.42
N GLN A 438 -3.19 25.00 -20.41
CA GLN A 438 -3.24 26.07 -19.40
C GLN A 438 -1.92 26.18 -18.64
N ARG A 439 -1.22 25.05 -18.47
CA ARG A 439 0.02 24.98 -17.73
C ARG A 439 0.98 23.99 -18.37
N LEU A 440 2.10 24.48 -18.87
CA LEU A 440 3.18 23.65 -19.40
C LEU A 440 4.43 23.85 -18.52
N VAL A 441 4.91 22.79 -17.88
CA VAL A 441 6.15 22.81 -17.10
C VAL A 441 7.15 21.88 -17.77
N PHE A 442 8.30 22.43 -18.13
CA PHE A 442 9.37 21.68 -18.76
C PHE A 442 10.69 21.89 -18.01
N ALA A 443 11.32 20.80 -17.59
CA ALA A 443 12.62 20.83 -16.92
C ALA A 443 13.78 20.47 -17.86
N LEU A 444 14.82 21.30 -17.81
CA LEU A 444 16.13 21.14 -18.43
C LEU A 444 17.17 21.05 -17.31
N GLY A 445 17.66 19.84 -17.06
CA GLY A 445 18.48 19.54 -15.88
C GLY A 445 17.69 19.74 -14.59
N ASP A 446 18.23 20.56 -13.70
CA ASP A 446 17.66 20.84 -12.38
C ASP A 446 16.75 22.08 -12.36
N ILE A 447 16.62 22.78 -13.49
CA ILE A 447 15.81 23.98 -13.63
C ILE A 447 14.56 23.66 -14.44
N SER A 448 13.44 24.17 -13.97
CA SER A 448 12.13 24.05 -14.60
C SER A 448 11.62 25.39 -15.06
N TYR A 449 10.94 25.37 -16.20
CA TYR A 449 10.34 26.52 -16.86
C TYR A 449 8.85 26.25 -17.00
N GLU A 450 8.04 27.14 -16.45
CA GLU A 450 6.58 27.05 -16.47
C GLU A 450 6.01 28.12 -17.41
N TYR A 451 5.10 27.70 -18.28
CA TYR A 451 4.46 28.51 -19.30
C TYR A 451 2.94 28.43 -19.16
N ASP A 452 2.27 29.53 -19.50
CA ASP A 452 0.82 29.64 -19.51
C ASP A 452 0.19 29.23 -20.86
N ALA A 453 -1.13 29.43 -20.96
CA ALA A 453 -1.93 29.15 -22.15
C ALA A 453 -1.45 29.89 -23.41
N ASP A 454 -0.85 31.07 -23.25
CA ASP A 454 -0.35 31.90 -24.35
C ASP A 454 1.09 31.52 -24.73
N GLY A 455 1.70 30.58 -24.00
CA GLY A 455 3.09 30.16 -24.16
C GLY A 455 4.08 31.19 -23.61
N VAL A 456 3.63 32.09 -22.74
CA VAL A 456 4.48 33.07 -22.06
C VAL A 456 5.11 32.42 -20.84
N LEU A 457 6.40 32.66 -20.63
CA LEU A 457 7.13 32.17 -19.46
C LEU A 457 6.55 32.82 -18.21
N ALA A 458 5.88 32.02 -17.39
CA ALA A 458 5.23 32.46 -16.15
C ALA A 458 6.19 32.37 -14.96
N ARG A 459 7.01 31.31 -14.90
CA ARG A 459 7.85 31.03 -13.73
C ARG A 459 9.08 30.19 -14.09
N VAL A 460 10.18 30.42 -13.36
CA VAL A 460 11.41 29.63 -13.41
C VAL A 460 11.79 29.24 -12.00
N ASP A 461 11.90 27.93 -11.74
CA ASP A 461 12.16 27.39 -10.40
C ASP A 461 13.01 26.11 -10.48
N ALA A 462 13.55 25.68 -9.34
CA ALA A 462 14.18 24.37 -9.22
C ALA A 462 13.16 23.25 -9.48
N TRP A 463 13.54 22.25 -10.28
CA TRP A 463 12.66 21.12 -10.62
C TRP A 463 12.14 20.38 -9.39
N SER A 464 12.98 20.22 -8.36
CA SER A 464 12.58 19.62 -7.08
C SER A 464 11.48 20.40 -6.37
N THR A 465 11.54 21.74 -6.40
CA THR A 465 10.52 22.62 -5.81
C THR A 465 9.20 22.49 -6.54
N VAL A 466 9.22 22.55 -7.87
CA VAL A 466 8.00 22.43 -8.67
C VAL A 466 7.36 21.06 -8.48
N LEU A 467 8.15 19.97 -8.46
CA LEU A 467 7.63 18.65 -8.16
C LEU A 467 7.00 18.55 -6.77
N GLN A 468 7.66 19.09 -5.75
CA GLN A 468 7.14 19.09 -4.40
C GLN A 468 5.79 19.82 -4.33
N GLU A 469 5.66 20.98 -4.99
CA GLU A 469 4.38 21.70 -5.07
C GLU A 469 3.28 20.88 -5.75
N PHE A 470 3.62 20.17 -6.83
CA PHE A 470 2.66 19.29 -7.51
C PHE A 470 2.25 18.11 -6.63
N GLU A 471 3.20 17.48 -5.94
CA GLU A 471 2.92 16.38 -5.01
C GLU A 471 2.06 16.85 -3.82
N GLU A 472 2.38 18.01 -3.23
CA GLU A 472 1.62 18.61 -2.13
C GLU A 472 0.21 19.00 -2.56
N LYS A 473 0.07 19.67 -3.71
CA LYS A 473 -1.24 20.04 -4.26
C LYS A 473 -2.09 18.79 -4.55
N TRP A 474 -1.48 17.76 -5.11
CA TRP A 474 -2.17 16.51 -5.41
C TRP A 474 -2.61 15.79 -4.14
N ALA A 475 -1.75 15.71 -3.11
CA ALA A 475 -2.12 15.15 -1.82
C ALA A 475 -3.30 15.91 -1.19
N LEU A 476 -3.28 17.25 -1.27
CA LEU A 476 -4.34 18.09 -0.75
C LEU A 476 -5.67 17.91 -1.50
N GLU A 477 -5.64 17.75 -2.82
CA GLU A 477 -6.84 17.49 -3.64
C GLU A 477 -7.45 16.12 -3.34
N ILE A 478 -6.63 15.09 -3.10
CA ILE A 478 -7.08 13.78 -2.60
C ILE A 478 -7.74 13.94 -1.23
N GLU A 479 -7.15 14.72 -0.32
CA GLU A 479 -7.74 14.95 1.02
C GLU A 479 -9.05 15.76 0.99
N GLN A 480 -9.18 16.71 0.05
CA GLN A 480 -10.37 17.55 -0.11
C GLN A 480 -11.54 16.79 -0.74
N THR A 481 -11.27 15.96 -1.75
CA THR A 481 -12.29 15.06 -2.33
C THR A 481 -12.81 14.05 -1.30
N GLN A 482 -11.95 13.59 -0.38
CA GLN A 482 -12.34 12.76 0.76
C GLN A 482 -13.10 13.50 1.88
N GLY A 483 -13.10 14.84 1.88
CA GLY A 483 -13.65 15.68 2.95
C GLY A 483 -15.07 16.21 2.70
N GLY A 484 -15.66 15.95 1.53
CA GLY A 484 -16.98 16.44 1.15
C GLY A 484 -18.12 15.65 1.78
N GLU A 485 -18.30 15.72 3.10
CA GLU A 485 -19.65 15.49 3.63
C GLU A 485 -20.55 16.61 3.08
N PRO A 486 -21.68 16.31 2.40
CA PRO A 486 -22.66 17.33 2.12
C PRO A 486 -23.12 17.88 3.47
N ALA A 487 -23.03 19.20 3.65
CA ALA A 487 -23.57 19.89 4.80
C ALA A 487 -25.06 19.51 4.94
N PHE A 488 -25.33 18.51 5.77
CA PHE A 488 -26.67 18.15 6.17
C PHE A 488 -27.10 19.25 7.14
N ASP A 489 -27.91 20.16 6.63
CA ASP A 489 -28.47 21.28 7.39
C ASP A 489 -29.25 20.71 8.57
N GLY A 490 -28.66 20.84 9.76
CA GLY A 490 -29.17 20.25 10.99
C GLY A 490 -30.30 21.09 11.58
N LYS A 491 -31.34 20.39 12.07
CA LYS A 491 -32.03 20.80 13.29
C LYS A 491 -31.78 19.76 14.39
N GLU A 492 -30.90 20.16 15.29
CA GLU A 492 -30.83 19.89 16.74
C GLU A 492 -30.93 18.44 17.27
N SER A 493 -29.85 17.98 17.92
CA SER A 493 -29.87 17.54 19.33
C SER A 493 -28.48 17.06 19.81
N THR A 494 -27.81 17.96 20.54
CA THR A 494 -26.89 17.80 21.69
C THR A 494 -26.05 16.53 21.98
N THR A 495 -24.77 16.82 22.24
CA THR A 495 -23.79 16.22 23.19
C THR A 495 -23.07 14.91 22.84
N CYS A 496 -21.82 15.04 22.36
CA CYS A 496 -20.59 14.54 23.01
C CYS A 496 -19.38 14.79 22.09
N SER A 497 -18.52 15.74 22.45
CA SER A 497 -17.37 16.14 21.63
C SER A 497 -16.12 15.31 21.96
N GLY A 498 -15.79 14.39 21.06
CA GLY A 498 -14.46 13.82 20.88
C GLY A 498 -14.26 13.62 19.37
N ARG A 499 -13.96 14.70 18.64
CA ARG A 499 -13.71 14.62 17.19
C ARG A 499 -12.38 13.89 16.96
N SER A 500 -12.43 12.58 16.77
CA SER A 500 -11.36 11.81 16.16
C SER A 500 -11.30 12.14 14.67
N VAL A 501 -10.13 12.53 14.18
CA VAL A 501 -9.84 12.61 12.75
C VAL A 501 -10.12 11.23 12.11
N PRO A 502 -10.80 11.15 10.95
CA PRO A 502 -11.06 9.86 10.31
C PRO A 502 -9.73 9.17 9.94
N ARG A 503 -9.51 7.98 10.48
CA ARG A 503 -8.26 7.19 10.33
C ARG A 503 -7.91 6.88 8.88
N THR A 504 -8.88 6.86 7.97
CA THR A 504 -8.69 6.71 6.51
C THR A 504 -7.70 7.72 5.92
N LYS A 505 -7.64 8.96 6.42
CA LYS A 505 -6.72 10.00 5.93
C LYS A 505 -5.24 9.69 6.21
N LEU A 506 -4.96 9.03 7.34
CA LEU A 506 -3.59 8.65 7.71
C LEU A 506 -3.07 7.49 6.85
N TYR A 507 -3.93 6.63 6.33
CA TYR A 507 -3.51 5.40 5.64
C TYR A 507 -3.06 5.62 4.18
N SER A 508 -3.68 6.53 3.42
CA SER A 508 -3.22 6.88 2.07
C SER A 508 -1.84 7.55 2.13
N LEU A 509 -1.66 8.45 3.11
CA LEU A 509 -0.39 9.09 3.40
C LEU A 509 0.65 8.09 3.92
N GLU A 510 0.31 7.18 4.83
CA GLU A 510 1.23 6.14 5.33
C GLU A 510 1.60 5.11 4.25
N LEU A 511 0.70 4.75 3.33
CA LEU A 511 1.01 3.86 2.20
C LEU A 511 1.94 4.56 1.20
N MET A 512 1.66 5.82 0.85
CA MET A 512 2.56 6.65 0.04
C MET A 512 3.91 6.87 0.73
N LEU A 513 3.91 7.22 2.02
CA LEU A 513 5.11 7.46 2.82
C LEU A 513 5.90 6.18 3.07
N ALA A 514 5.25 5.01 3.19
CA ALA A 514 5.94 3.71 3.30
C ALA A 514 6.59 3.32 1.96
N VAL A 515 5.92 3.57 0.83
CA VAL A 515 6.50 3.40 -0.51
C VAL A 515 7.65 4.39 -0.73
N GLN A 516 7.50 5.65 -0.33
CA GLN A 516 8.55 6.67 -0.41
C GLN A 516 9.72 6.40 0.54
N ALA A 517 9.47 5.95 1.77
CA ALA A 517 10.50 5.60 2.74
C ALA A 517 11.28 4.35 2.31
N SER A 518 10.61 3.38 1.68
CA SER A 518 11.26 2.24 1.01
C SER A 518 12.16 2.72 -0.13
N ASN A 519 11.70 3.67 -0.94
CA ASN A 519 12.50 4.26 -2.03
C ASN A 519 13.72 5.08 -1.53
N ARG A 520 13.58 5.86 -0.44
CA ARG A 520 14.69 6.63 0.16
C ARG A 520 15.73 5.75 0.85
N ARG A 521 15.34 4.57 1.36
CA ARG A 521 16.29 3.59 1.93
C ARG A 521 17.07 2.83 0.87
N ALA A 522 16.57 2.74 -0.36
CA ALA A 522 17.27 2.11 -1.48
C ALA A 522 18.22 3.07 -2.23
N GLU A 523 18.14 4.37 -1.96
CA GLU A 523 19.00 5.42 -2.55
C GLU A 523 20.20 5.80 -1.65
N LYS A 524 20.22 5.28 -0.42
CA LYS A 524 21.39 5.29 0.47
C LYS A 524 22.05 3.92 0.42
#